data_AF-D5T2T1-F1
#
_entry.id   AF-D5T2T1-F1
#
_cell.length_a   1.000
_cell.length_b   1.000
_cell.length_c   1.000
_cell.angle_alpha   90.00
_cell.angle_beta   90.00
_cell.angle_gamma   90.00
#
_symmetry.space_group_name_H-M   'P 1'
#
loop_
_entity.id
_entity.type
_entity.pdbx_description
1 polymer ?
#
loop_
_entity_poly.entity_id
_entity_poly.type
_entity_poly.pdbx_seq_one_letter_code
_entity_poly.pdbx_strand_id
1 'polypeptide(L)'
;MATKKEWTEYFELINDRQPNAEEVLAAIESGEISVHTNDTQTNSTAPKAELSEDANRVYTNAKQHAGNYWTWIKPIVVHPSEQTNVTSNIFLWLTFAIATITGAFSFSNVVRRGLNTAYQSYSSFSGSEATTVRQQLSSFNTQLFFYTVVVFAILYLAAIPGLLLINRQAFNLKTNVLKYLKWFAPLALINIIGAILSFLVPIPSISISSIDDVSSIMQTIFSSFGIIAAVIVIGIAILTSGQQFIVTEAHQGKQRIDALWLVLGQWIITIIVIWIELKFIIVPLLETLSKSIGNV
;
A
#
# COMPACT_ATOMS: atom_id res chain seq x y z
N MET A 1 8.69 -24.44 25.88
CA MET A 1 7.45 -24.60 26.65
C MET A 1 6.93 -23.21 26.93
N ALA A 2 5.66 -22.93 26.63
CA ALA A 2 5.08 -21.63 26.89
C ALA A 2 4.73 -21.51 28.37
N THR A 3 4.77 -20.29 28.91
CA THR A 3 4.23 -20.05 30.25
C THR A 3 2.70 -20.19 30.21
N LYS A 4 2.06 -20.52 31.34
CA LYS A 4 0.61 -20.66 31.43
C LYS A 4 -0.12 -19.44 30.86
N LYS A 5 0.40 -18.24 31.11
CA LYS A 5 -0.17 -16.97 30.62
C LYS A 5 -0.07 -16.84 29.10
N GLU A 6 1.09 -17.12 28.50
CA GLU A 6 1.31 -17.01 27.05
C GLU A 6 0.45 -18.03 26.28
N TRP A 7 0.33 -19.25 26.82
CA TRP A 7 -0.52 -20.27 26.21
C TRP A 7 -2.00 -19.88 26.30
N THR A 8 -2.47 -19.32 27.43
CA THR A 8 -3.86 -18.86 27.55
C THR A 8 -4.17 -17.70 26.60
N GLU A 9 -3.24 -16.75 26.42
CA GLU A 9 -3.40 -15.63 25.48
C GLU A 9 -3.41 -16.12 24.01
N TYR A 10 -2.60 -17.11 23.68
CA TYR A 10 -2.62 -17.75 22.36
C TYR A 10 -3.91 -18.56 22.13
N PHE A 11 -4.37 -19.30 23.13
CA PHE A 11 -5.62 -20.07 23.05
C PHE A 11 -6.83 -19.17 22.81
N GLU A 12 -6.90 -18.04 23.52
CA GLU A 12 -7.95 -17.03 23.34
C GLU A 12 -7.90 -16.39 21.95
N LEU A 13 -6.71 -16.14 21.41
CA LEU A 13 -6.52 -15.59 20.06
C LEU A 13 -7.02 -16.52 18.95
N ILE A 14 -6.87 -17.85 19.11
CA ILE A 14 -7.25 -18.83 18.09
C ILE A 14 -8.73 -19.24 18.22
N ASN A 15 -9.24 -19.36 19.45
CA ASN A 15 -10.56 -19.92 19.72
C ASN A 15 -11.60 -18.89 20.16
N ASP A 16 -11.23 -17.61 20.30
CA ASP A 16 -12.08 -16.49 20.69
C ASP A 16 -12.85 -16.72 22.01
N ARG A 17 -12.26 -17.53 22.90
CA ARG A 17 -12.74 -17.82 24.25
C ARG A 17 -11.62 -18.18 25.21
N GLN A 18 -11.88 -18.02 26.50
CA GLN A 18 -10.99 -18.50 27.56
C GLN A 18 -10.98 -20.05 27.60
N PRO A 19 -9.81 -20.69 27.81
CA PRO A 19 -9.73 -22.13 27.96
C PRO A 19 -10.39 -22.57 29.28
N ASN A 20 -11.07 -23.71 29.25
CA ASN A 20 -11.65 -24.28 30.47
C ASN A 20 -10.58 -25.04 31.28
N ALA A 21 -10.91 -25.45 32.50
CA ALA A 21 -9.96 -26.08 33.41
C ALA A 21 -9.40 -27.42 32.88
N GLU A 22 -10.18 -28.16 32.08
CA GLU A 22 -9.78 -29.45 31.50
C GLU A 22 -8.77 -29.25 30.35
N GLU A 23 -8.96 -28.21 29.53
CA GLU A 23 -8.07 -27.85 28.43
C GLU A 23 -6.71 -27.35 28.93
N VAL A 24 -6.72 -26.59 30.02
CA VAL A 24 -5.48 -26.17 30.69
C VAL A 24 -4.74 -27.36 31.29
N LEU A 25 -5.45 -28.34 31.85
CA LEU A 25 -4.84 -29.55 32.42
C LEU A 25 -4.22 -30.43 31.34
N ALA A 26 -4.93 -30.65 30.22
CA ALA A 26 -4.42 -31.40 29.07
C ALA A 26 -3.16 -30.77 28.46
N ALA A 27 -3.09 -29.44 28.42
CA ALA A 27 -1.93 -28.71 27.91
C ALA A 27 -0.71 -28.73 28.87
N ILE A 28 -0.93 -28.97 30.17
CA ILE A 28 0.14 -29.22 31.13
C ILE A 28 0.66 -30.66 30.98
N GLU A 29 -0.25 -31.63 30.82
CA GLU A 29 0.10 -33.05 30.62
C GLU A 29 0.81 -33.30 29.29
N SER A 30 0.46 -32.57 28.23
CA SER A 30 1.14 -32.62 26.93
C SER A 30 2.50 -31.91 26.91
N GLY A 31 2.85 -31.19 27.98
CA GLY A 31 4.09 -30.43 28.09
C GLY A 31 4.09 -29.12 27.29
N GLU A 32 2.94 -28.66 26.79
CA GLU A 32 2.81 -27.37 26.13
C GLU A 32 2.96 -26.19 27.10
N ILE A 33 2.55 -26.38 28.35
CA ILE A 33 2.62 -25.40 29.44
C ILE A 33 3.51 -25.90 30.58
N SER A 34 4.46 -25.07 31.04
CA SER A 34 5.21 -25.34 32.27
C SER A 34 4.62 -24.57 33.46
N VAL A 35 4.24 -25.28 34.54
CA VAL A 35 3.75 -24.67 35.79
C VAL A 35 4.87 -24.63 36.82
N HIS A 36 5.74 -23.62 36.71
CA HIS A 36 6.62 -23.26 37.84
C HIS A 36 5.99 -22.10 38.59
N THR A 37 5.59 -22.38 39.82
CA THR A 37 5.08 -21.42 40.80
C THR A 37 6.20 -21.08 41.78
N ASN A 38 6.30 -19.78 42.10
CA ASN A 38 7.06 -19.11 43.17
C ASN A 38 8.36 -18.40 42.80
N ASP A 39 8.27 -17.07 42.87
CA ASP A 39 8.99 -16.24 43.85
C ASP A 39 10.35 -16.76 44.30
N THR A 40 11.39 -16.42 43.55
CA THR A 40 12.68 -16.08 44.17
C THR A 40 13.38 -15.04 43.30
N GLN A 41 13.67 -13.90 43.93
CA GLN A 41 14.55 -12.87 43.39
C GLN A 41 15.91 -13.50 43.05
N THR A 42 16.25 -13.55 41.77
CA THR A 42 17.64 -13.60 41.33
C THR A 42 17.78 -12.84 40.01
N ASN A 43 18.62 -11.81 40.10
CA ASN A 43 18.98 -10.86 39.07
C ASN A 43 19.26 -11.53 37.71
N SER A 44 18.35 -11.33 36.76
CA SER A 44 18.70 -11.31 35.35
C SER A 44 17.80 -10.29 34.67
N THR A 45 18.26 -9.04 34.73
CA THR A 45 17.60 -7.86 34.17
C THR A 45 17.68 -7.90 32.65
N ALA A 46 16.85 -8.71 32.01
CA ALA A 46 16.33 -8.32 30.71
C ALA A 46 15.31 -7.22 30.98
N PRO A 47 15.50 -5.98 30.48
CA PRO A 47 14.53 -4.93 30.71
C PRO A 47 13.25 -5.31 29.95
N LYS A 48 12.26 -5.87 30.66
CA LYS A 48 10.87 -5.58 30.33
C LYS A 48 10.76 -4.08 30.50
N ALA A 49 10.89 -3.35 29.40
CA ALA A 49 10.52 -1.96 29.38
C ALA A 49 9.07 -1.93 29.86
N GLU A 50 8.85 -1.53 31.11
CA GLU A 50 7.54 -1.14 31.59
C GLU A 50 7.13 0.03 30.69
N LEU A 51 6.34 -0.28 29.66
CA LEU A 51 5.65 0.74 28.91
C LEU A 51 4.91 1.57 29.96
N SER A 52 5.21 2.88 30.01
CA SER A 52 4.45 3.79 30.86
C SER A 52 2.96 3.56 30.63
N GLU A 53 2.14 3.80 31.66
CA GLU A 53 0.68 3.61 31.57
C GLU A 53 0.08 4.27 30.31
N ASP A 54 0.66 5.40 29.89
CA ASP A 54 0.35 6.08 28.63
C ASP A 54 0.72 5.27 27.38
N ALA A 55 1.89 4.65 27.34
CA ALA A 55 2.33 3.85 26.20
C ALA A 55 1.53 2.53 26.09
N ASN A 56 1.12 1.95 27.23
CA ASN A 56 0.24 0.79 27.25
C ASN A 56 -1.20 1.13 26.80
N ARG A 57 -1.70 2.32 27.18
CA ARG A 57 -2.98 2.87 26.69
C ARG A 57 -2.93 3.12 25.17
N VAL A 58 -1.86 3.75 24.67
CA VAL A 58 -1.67 3.99 23.22
C VAL A 58 -1.61 2.67 22.45
N TYR A 59 -0.87 1.68 22.96
CA TYR A 59 -0.78 0.37 22.35
C TYR A 59 -2.14 -0.33 22.27
N THR A 60 -2.89 -0.34 23.38
CA THR A 60 -4.21 -0.99 23.44
C THR A 60 -5.21 -0.31 22.51
N ASN A 61 -5.22 1.02 22.48
CA ASN A 61 -6.06 1.79 21.56
C ASN A 61 -5.69 1.51 20.10
N ALA A 62 -4.40 1.50 19.76
CA ALA A 62 -3.92 1.20 18.41
C ALA A 62 -4.32 -0.22 17.98
N LYS A 63 -4.16 -1.21 18.88
CA LYS A 63 -4.57 -2.60 18.64
C LYS A 63 -6.09 -2.70 18.37
N GLN A 64 -6.90 -2.02 19.18
CA GLN A 64 -8.35 -2.00 19.00
C GLN A 64 -8.75 -1.34 17.67
N HIS A 65 -8.15 -0.20 17.32
CA HIS A 65 -8.42 0.47 16.04
C HIS A 65 -8.00 -0.37 14.84
N ALA A 66 -6.86 -1.07 14.92
CA ALA A 66 -6.40 -1.99 13.88
C ALA A 66 -7.34 -3.19 13.72
N GLY A 67 -7.80 -3.78 14.84
CA GLY A 67 -8.80 -4.86 14.83
C GLY A 67 -10.12 -4.42 14.18
N ASN A 68 -10.63 -3.24 14.56
CA ASN A 68 -11.84 -2.67 13.98
C ASN A 68 -11.70 -2.41 12.47
N TYR A 69 -10.55 -1.90 12.04
CA TYR A 69 -10.25 -1.70 10.62
C TYR A 69 -10.21 -3.03 9.86
N TRP A 70 -9.57 -4.06 10.42
CA TRP A 70 -9.46 -5.36 9.78
C TRP A 70 -10.82 -6.06 9.61
N THR A 71 -11.66 -6.03 10.65
CA THR A 71 -13.03 -6.55 10.60
C THR A 71 -13.87 -5.84 9.54
N TRP A 72 -13.64 -4.53 9.35
CA TRP A 72 -14.32 -3.74 8.33
C TRP A 72 -13.80 -4.02 6.91
N ILE A 73 -12.49 -4.14 6.70
CA ILE A 73 -11.91 -4.27 5.35
C ILE A 73 -12.08 -5.67 4.76
N LYS A 74 -12.03 -6.72 5.60
CA LYS A 74 -12.11 -8.13 5.18
C LYS A 74 -13.31 -8.41 4.25
N PRO A 75 -14.56 -8.11 4.63
CA PRO A 75 -15.70 -8.42 3.76
C PRO A 75 -15.71 -7.58 2.47
N ILE A 76 -15.17 -6.35 2.50
CA ILE A 76 -15.07 -5.49 1.31
C ILE A 76 -14.07 -6.05 0.30
N VAL A 77 -12.95 -6.59 0.76
CA VAL A 77 -11.93 -7.20 -0.13
C VAL A 77 -12.48 -8.44 -0.81
N VAL A 78 -13.23 -9.28 -0.08
CA VAL A 78 -13.76 -10.54 -0.63
C VAL A 78 -14.96 -10.28 -1.55
N HIS A 79 -15.87 -9.37 -1.17
CA HIS A 79 -17.09 -9.06 -1.92
C HIS A 79 -17.25 -7.53 -2.13
N PRO A 80 -16.40 -6.90 -2.96
CA PRO A 80 -16.40 -5.45 -3.13
C PRO A 80 -17.68 -4.89 -3.75
N SER A 81 -18.41 -5.68 -4.53
CA SER A 81 -19.68 -5.29 -5.18
C SER A 81 -20.90 -5.39 -4.26
N GLU A 82 -20.92 -6.31 -3.30
CA GLU A 82 -22.12 -6.63 -2.50
C GLU A 82 -22.35 -5.67 -1.32
N GLN A 83 -21.29 -5.03 -0.82
CA GLN A 83 -21.37 -4.13 0.33
C GLN A 83 -21.82 -2.72 -0.11
N THR A 84 -23.13 -2.46 -0.07
CA THR A 84 -23.73 -1.16 -0.47
C THR A 84 -23.65 -0.09 0.61
N ASN A 85 -23.60 -0.47 1.89
CA ASN A 85 -23.51 0.45 3.03
C ASN A 85 -22.14 0.40 3.69
N VAL A 86 -21.27 1.32 3.29
CA VAL A 86 -19.96 1.51 3.95
C VAL A 86 -20.11 2.59 5.02
N THR A 87 -20.15 2.18 6.28
CA THR A 87 -20.51 3.04 7.42
C THR A 87 -19.35 3.90 7.96
N SER A 88 -18.09 3.60 7.58
CA SER A 88 -16.91 4.30 8.12
C SER A 88 -16.20 5.15 7.06
N ASN A 89 -16.51 6.45 7.03
CA ASN A 89 -15.81 7.42 6.18
C ASN A 89 -14.30 7.47 6.48
N ILE A 90 -13.91 7.31 7.75
CA ILE A 90 -12.51 7.36 8.17
C ILE A 90 -11.75 6.18 7.57
N PHE A 91 -12.32 4.97 7.62
CA PHE A 91 -11.65 3.79 7.09
C PHE A 91 -11.51 3.84 5.57
N LEU A 92 -12.48 4.39 4.85
CA LEU A 92 -12.37 4.63 3.41
C LEU A 92 -11.17 5.51 3.04
N TRP A 93 -11.02 6.66 3.72
CA TRP A 93 -9.87 7.55 3.49
C TRP A 93 -8.55 6.95 3.98
N LEU A 94 -8.57 6.21 5.09
CA LEU A 94 -7.40 5.48 5.58
C LEU A 94 -6.92 4.45 4.56
N THR A 95 -7.84 3.67 3.99
CA THR A 95 -7.53 2.69 2.96
C THR A 95 -7.00 3.34 1.68
N PHE A 96 -7.58 4.47 1.26
CA PHE A 96 -7.04 5.27 0.16
C PHE A 96 -5.60 5.74 0.44
N ALA A 97 -5.33 6.24 1.64
CA ALA A 97 -3.99 6.66 2.05
C ALA A 97 -3.02 5.47 2.05
N ILE A 98 -3.42 4.32 2.60
CA ILE A 98 -2.62 3.09 2.58
C ILE A 98 -2.31 2.67 1.15
N ALA A 99 -3.31 2.59 0.27
CA ALA A 99 -3.10 2.22 -1.13
C ALA A 99 -2.14 3.18 -1.83
N THR A 100 -2.28 4.49 -1.61
CA THR A 100 -1.42 5.53 -2.19
C THR A 100 0.01 5.39 -1.70
N ILE A 101 0.22 5.32 -0.39
CA ILE A 101 1.55 5.22 0.24
C ILE A 101 2.24 3.93 -0.16
N THR A 102 1.54 2.79 -0.12
CA THR A 102 2.13 1.48 -0.45
C THR A 102 2.43 1.35 -1.95
N GLY A 103 1.56 1.89 -2.81
CA GLY A 103 1.81 1.98 -4.25
C GLY A 103 3.06 2.82 -4.55
N ALA A 104 3.14 4.02 -3.97
CA ALA A 104 4.28 4.90 -4.14
C ALA A 104 5.57 4.31 -3.57
N PHE A 105 5.47 3.61 -2.44
CA PHE A 105 6.58 2.91 -1.82
C PHE A 105 7.11 1.79 -2.72
N SER A 106 6.23 0.95 -3.28
CA SER A 106 6.62 -0.13 -4.19
C SER A 106 7.42 0.41 -5.40
N PHE A 107 6.88 1.43 -6.06
CA PHE A 107 7.54 2.09 -7.19
C PHE A 107 8.89 2.71 -6.80
N SER A 108 8.89 3.54 -5.75
CA SER A 108 10.09 4.26 -5.31
C SER A 108 11.17 3.32 -4.82
N ASN A 109 10.81 2.20 -4.19
CA ASN A 109 11.78 1.23 -3.71
C ASN A 109 12.49 0.52 -4.88
N VAL A 110 11.79 0.17 -5.96
CA VAL A 110 12.46 -0.43 -7.12
C VAL A 110 13.34 0.58 -7.85
N VAL A 111 12.87 1.82 -8.04
CA VAL A 111 13.73 2.88 -8.61
C VAL A 111 14.97 3.08 -7.74
N ARG A 112 14.80 3.22 -6.42
CA ARG A 112 15.91 3.37 -5.46
C ARG A 112 16.90 2.23 -5.54
N ARG A 113 16.43 0.98 -5.53
CA ARG A 113 17.32 -0.19 -5.58
C ARG A 113 18.01 -0.27 -6.94
N GLY A 114 17.33 0.03 -8.05
CA GLY A 114 17.91 0.08 -9.39
C GLY A 114 19.02 1.12 -9.51
N LEU A 115 18.78 2.33 -9.00
CA LEU A 115 19.78 3.39 -8.96
C LEU A 115 20.96 3.06 -8.03
N ASN A 116 20.70 2.41 -6.89
CA ASN A 116 21.78 1.95 -5.99
C ASN A 116 22.66 0.89 -6.67
N THR A 117 22.08 -0.04 -7.43
CA THR A 117 22.85 -1.02 -8.21
C THR A 117 23.69 -0.33 -9.29
N ALA A 118 23.10 0.60 -10.04
CA ALA A 118 23.83 1.38 -11.04
C ALA A 118 24.98 2.20 -10.41
N TYR A 119 24.73 2.81 -9.26
CA TYR A 119 25.75 3.54 -8.49
C TYR A 119 26.87 2.62 -8.00
N GLN A 120 26.57 1.43 -7.48
CA GLN A 120 27.60 0.47 -7.05
C GLN A 120 28.53 0.11 -8.21
N SER A 121 27.96 -0.16 -9.39
CA SER A 121 28.73 -0.44 -10.59
C SER A 121 29.52 0.76 -11.12
N TYR A 122 29.09 2.00 -10.85
CA TYR A 122 29.84 3.21 -11.20
C TYR A 122 30.97 3.52 -10.20
N SER A 123 30.68 3.40 -8.90
CA SER A 123 31.63 3.70 -7.82
C SER A 123 32.84 2.77 -7.81
N SER A 124 32.72 1.56 -8.36
CA SER A 124 33.86 0.66 -8.59
C SER A 124 34.85 1.20 -9.63
N PHE A 125 34.47 2.18 -10.44
CA PHE A 125 35.34 2.80 -11.45
C PHE A 125 35.87 4.19 -11.06
N SER A 126 35.08 5.03 -10.36
CA SER A 126 35.36 6.49 -10.26
C SER A 126 36.03 6.98 -8.96
N GLY A 127 36.25 6.13 -7.95
CA GLY A 127 36.96 6.55 -6.73
C GLY A 127 36.24 7.68 -5.95
N SER A 128 36.97 8.71 -5.51
CA SER A 128 36.55 9.71 -4.50
C SER A 128 35.28 10.53 -4.81
N GLU A 129 34.76 10.53 -6.04
CA GLU A 129 33.49 11.18 -6.41
C GLU A 129 32.25 10.41 -5.90
N ALA A 130 32.43 9.18 -5.44
CA ALA A 130 31.37 8.28 -4.99
C ALA A 130 30.55 8.85 -3.80
N THR A 131 31.18 9.53 -2.84
CA THR A 131 30.48 10.05 -1.63
C THR A 131 29.47 11.16 -1.95
N THR A 132 29.82 12.10 -2.83
CA THR A 132 28.92 13.17 -3.28
C THR A 132 27.73 12.60 -4.04
N VAL A 133 27.98 11.67 -4.97
CA VAL A 133 26.93 11.00 -5.75
C VAL A 133 25.98 10.21 -4.83
N ARG A 134 26.50 9.55 -3.78
CA ARG A 134 25.68 8.83 -2.81
C ARG A 134 24.75 9.76 -2.02
N GLN A 135 25.23 10.92 -1.60
CA GLN A 135 24.42 11.89 -0.86
C GLN A 135 23.31 12.49 -1.75
N GLN A 136 23.64 12.81 -3.00
CA GLN A 136 22.67 13.26 -4.01
C GLN A 136 21.60 12.20 -4.28
N LEU A 137 22.00 10.93 -4.46
CA LEU A 137 21.08 9.82 -4.68
C LEU A 137 20.14 9.60 -3.48
N SER A 138 20.63 9.74 -2.25
CA SER A 138 19.79 9.63 -1.05
C SER A 138 18.71 10.71 -1.00
N SER A 139 19.07 11.97 -1.26
CA SER A 139 18.13 13.09 -1.31
C SER A 139 17.08 12.89 -2.41
N PHE A 140 17.52 12.49 -3.60
CA PHE A 140 16.65 12.15 -4.73
C PHE A 140 15.62 11.07 -4.37
N ASN A 141 16.06 9.97 -3.74
CA ASN A 141 15.15 8.88 -3.38
C ASN A 141 14.05 9.31 -2.41
N THR A 142 14.38 10.16 -1.43
CA THR A 142 13.38 10.71 -0.51
C THR A 142 12.40 11.62 -1.25
N GLN A 143 12.89 12.52 -2.10
CA GLN A 143 12.03 13.40 -2.89
C GLN A 143 11.13 12.59 -3.84
N LEU A 144 11.70 11.62 -4.55
CA LEU A 144 10.98 10.73 -5.46
C LEU A 144 9.79 10.05 -4.75
N PHE A 145 9.99 9.55 -3.53
CA PHE A 145 8.91 8.95 -2.77
C PHE A 145 7.75 9.93 -2.52
N PHE A 146 8.04 11.13 -2.03
CA PHE A 146 7.00 12.13 -1.75
C PHE A 146 6.29 12.58 -3.03
N TYR A 147 7.03 12.85 -4.11
CA TYR A 147 6.42 13.19 -5.40
C TYR A 147 5.55 12.05 -5.92
N THR A 148 6.01 10.80 -5.79
CA THR A 148 5.22 9.63 -6.24
C THR A 148 3.94 9.48 -5.41
N VAL A 149 3.97 9.71 -4.09
CA VAL A 149 2.76 9.72 -3.25
C VAL A 149 1.75 10.74 -3.76
N VAL A 150 2.19 11.98 -4.05
CA VAL A 150 1.32 13.04 -4.57
C VAL A 150 0.76 12.67 -5.94
N VAL A 151 1.59 12.18 -6.85
CA VAL A 151 1.18 11.76 -8.19
C VAL A 151 0.15 10.62 -8.12
N PHE A 152 0.38 9.62 -7.27
CA PHE A 152 -0.56 8.50 -7.11
C PHE A 152 -1.88 8.98 -6.50
N ALA A 153 -1.85 9.86 -5.51
CA ALA A 153 -3.06 10.43 -4.91
C ALA A 153 -3.92 11.15 -5.97
N ILE A 154 -3.30 11.94 -6.85
CA ILE A 154 -3.97 12.67 -7.92
C ILE A 154 -4.57 11.68 -8.93
N LEU A 155 -3.75 10.78 -9.49
CA LEU A 155 -4.18 9.82 -10.51
C LEU A 155 -5.29 8.88 -10.00
N TYR A 156 -5.22 8.46 -8.74
CA TYR A 156 -6.24 7.64 -8.11
C TYR A 156 -7.57 8.38 -7.93
N LEU A 157 -7.59 9.71 -7.84
CA LEU A 157 -8.81 10.50 -7.73
C LEU A 157 -9.34 11.01 -9.09
N ALA A 158 -8.58 10.84 -10.17
CA ALA A 158 -8.91 11.32 -11.52
C ALA A 158 -10.24 10.77 -12.09
N ALA A 159 -10.71 9.63 -11.58
CA ALA A 159 -11.98 9.02 -11.99
C ALA A 159 -13.21 9.74 -11.43
N ILE A 160 -13.05 10.49 -10.33
CA ILE A 160 -14.17 11.13 -9.62
C ILE A 160 -14.93 12.13 -10.51
N PRO A 161 -14.28 13.08 -11.23
CA PRO A 161 -14.98 13.98 -12.13
C PRO A 161 -15.86 13.26 -13.16
N GLY A 162 -15.37 12.18 -13.77
CA GLY A 162 -16.13 11.37 -14.73
C GLY A 162 -17.34 10.69 -14.09
N LEU A 163 -17.15 10.06 -12.94
CA LEU A 163 -18.24 9.43 -12.17
C LEU A 163 -19.31 10.45 -11.77
N LEU A 164 -18.91 11.67 -11.39
CA LEU A 164 -19.85 12.73 -11.01
C LEU A 164 -20.66 13.22 -12.20
N LEU A 165 -20.02 13.48 -13.35
CA LEU A 165 -20.70 13.98 -14.53
C LEU A 165 -21.76 12.99 -15.03
N ILE A 166 -21.44 11.70 -15.01
CA ILE A 166 -22.30 10.65 -15.55
C ILE A 166 -23.38 10.22 -14.55
N ASN A 167 -23.03 10.06 -13.27
CA ASN A 167 -23.96 9.56 -12.26
C ASN A 167 -24.69 10.67 -11.48
N ARG A 168 -24.60 11.94 -11.90
CA ARG A 168 -25.20 13.10 -11.20
C ARG A 168 -26.69 12.97 -10.87
N GLN A 169 -27.43 12.19 -11.67
CA GLN A 169 -28.87 11.99 -11.48
C GLN A 169 -29.19 10.91 -10.45
N ALA A 170 -28.30 9.95 -10.26
CA ALA A 170 -28.49 8.83 -9.35
C ALA A 170 -27.83 9.07 -7.98
N PHE A 171 -26.66 9.71 -7.95
CA PHE A 171 -25.86 9.87 -6.75
C PHE A 171 -25.37 11.31 -6.59
N ASN A 172 -25.39 11.80 -5.34
CA ASN A 172 -24.72 13.05 -5.00
C ASN A 172 -23.18 12.86 -4.91
N LEU A 173 -22.46 13.99 -4.82
CA LEU A 173 -20.99 14.01 -4.74
C LEU A 173 -20.44 13.08 -3.65
N LYS A 174 -20.95 13.22 -2.43
CA LYS A 174 -20.48 12.45 -1.27
C LYS A 174 -20.66 10.96 -1.50
N THR A 175 -21.83 10.53 -1.96
CA THR A 175 -22.11 9.11 -2.22
C THR A 175 -21.20 8.54 -3.30
N ASN A 176 -20.98 9.26 -4.41
CA ASN A 176 -20.08 8.82 -5.47
C ASN A 176 -18.64 8.64 -4.96
N VAL A 177 -18.14 9.60 -4.19
CA VAL A 177 -16.78 9.53 -3.61
C VAL A 177 -16.67 8.33 -2.66
N LEU A 178 -17.62 8.15 -1.73
CA LEU A 178 -17.56 7.04 -0.77
C LEU A 178 -17.66 5.66 -1.45
N LYS A 179 -18.53 5.53 -2.45
CA LYS A 179 -18.65 4.30 -3.25
C LYS A 179 -17.38 4.00 -4.03
N TYR A 180 -16.73 5.03 -4.57
CA TYR A 180 -15.46 4.88 -5.28
C TYR A 180 -14.32 4.51 -4.33
N LEU A 181 -14.21 5.18 -3.19
CA LEU A 181 -13.19 4.89 -2.17
C LEU A 181 -13.27 3.46 -1.64
N LYS A 182 -14.43 2.80 -1.66
CA LYS A 182 -14.58 1.39 -1.27
C LYS A 182 -13.64 0.47 -2.08
N TRP A 183 -13.43 0.76 -3.35
CA TRP A 183 -12.57 -0.03 -4.24
C TRP A 183 -11.09 0.09 -3.92
N PHE A 184 -10.71 1.02 -3.04
CA PHE A 184 -9.35 1.10 -2.54
C PHE A 184 -9.03 -0.02 -1.55
N ALA A 185 -10.01 -0.71 -0.96
CA ALA A 185 -9.77 -1.84 -0.06
C ALA A 185 -9.03 -3.00 -0.76
N PRO A 186 -9.55 -3.57 -1.87
CA PRO A 186 -8.80 -4.57 -2.61
C PRO A 186 -7.52 -3.99 -3.24
N LEU A 187 -7.52 -2.73 -3.70
CA LEU A 187 -6.30 -2.09 -4.22
C LEU A 187 -5.19 -1.97 -3.17
N ALA A 188 -5.53 -1.60 -1.94
CA ALA A 188 -4.58 -1.48 -0.84
C ALA A 188 -3.90 -2.81 -0.56
N LEU A 189 -4.65 -3.91 -0.58
CA LEU A 189 -4.07 -5.25 -0.40
C LEU A 189 -3.09 -5.60 -1.52
N ILE A 190 -3.45 -5.35 -2.78
CA ILE A 190 -2.57 -5.58 -3.93
C ILE A 190 -1.33 -4.68 -3.87
N ASN A 191 -1.46 -3.42 -3.48
CA ASN A 191 -0.33 -2.50 -3.34
C ASN A 191 0.58 -2.88 -2.17
N ILE A 192 0.04 -3.41 -1.06
CA ILE A 192 0.84 -3.98 0.04
C ILE A 192 1.65 -5.19 -0.47
N ILE A 193 1.02 -6.10 -1.22
CA ILE A 193 1.71 -7.23 -1.84
C ILE A 193 2.81 -6.71 -2.78
N GLY A 194 2.50 -5.73 -3.62
CA GLY A 194 3.49 -5.09 -4.51
C GLY A 194 4.62 -4.41 -3.75
N ALA A 195 4.35 -3.79 -2.61
CA ALA A 195 5.36 -3.21 -1.74
C ALA A 195 6.29 -4.28 -1.14
N ILE A 196 5.76 -5.42 -0.70
CA ILE A 196 6.57 -6.54 -0.22
C ILE A 196 7.41 -7.13 -1.37
N LEU A 197 6.77 -7.41 -2.51
CA LEU A 197 7.43 -7.96 -3.69
C LEU A 197 8.54 -7.02 -4.20
N SER A 198 8.38 -5.70 -4.05
CA SER A 198 9.41 -4.71 -4.44
C SER A 198 10.78 -4.94 -3.78
N PHE A 199 10.85 -5.67 -2.66
CA PHE A 199 12.11 -6.08 -2.04
C PHE A 199 12.66 -7.40 -2.57
N LEU A 200 11.77 -8.28 -3.03
CA LEU A 200 12.12 -9.63 -3.47
C LEU A 200 12.48 -9.69 -4.95
N VAL A 201 12.05 -8.71 -5.75
CA VAL A 201 12.41 -8.68 -7.17
C VAL A 201 13.94 -8.59 -7.28
N PRO A 202 14.59 -9.55 -7.95
CA PRO A 202 16.02 -9.48 -8.21
C PRO A 202 16.27 -8.31 -9.16
N ILE A 203 17.24 -7.46 -8.81
CA ILE A 203 17.73 -6.42 -9.69
C ILE A 203 19.00 -6.99 -10.31
N PRO A 204 19.03 -7.24 -11.62
CA PRO A 204 20.18 -7.86 -12.24
C PRO A 204 21.43 -7.03 -11.98
N SER A 205 22.53 -7.72 -11.67
CA SER A 205 23.82 -7.07 -11.47
C SER A 205 24.25 -6.43 -12.78
N ILE A 206 24.53 -5.13 -12.74
CA ILE A 206 25.05 -4.40 -13.88
C ILE A 206 26.58 -4.54 -13.87
N SER A 207 27.15 -5.21 -14.86
CA SER A 207 28.59 -5.18 -15.14
C SER A 207 28.85 -4.15 -16.23
N ILE A 208 29.37 -2.97 -15.86
CA ILE A 208 29.70 -1.92 -16.83
C ILE A 208 31.10 -2.20 -17.34
N SER A 209 31.24 -2.45 -18.64
CA SER A 209 32.55 -2.53 -19.29
C SER A 209 32.81 -1.35 -20.23
N SER A 210 31.76 -0.67 -20.70
CA SER A 210 31.83 0.55 -21.50
C SER A 210 30.61 1.46 -21.30
N ILE A 211 30.68 2.72 -21.74
CA ILE A 211 29.57 3.70 -21.67
C ILE A 211 28.39 3.32 -22.59
N ASP A 212 28.63 2.54 -23.64
CA ASP A 212 27.58 1.99 -24.51
C ASP A 212 26.65 0.99 -23.77
N ASP A 213 27.06 0.49 -22.60
CA ASP A 213 26.23 -0.36 -21.73
C ASP A 213 25.10 0.42 -21.04
N VAL A 214 25.04 1.76 -21.10
CA VAL A 214 23.98 2.54 -20.42
C VAL A 214 22.57 2.23 -20.95
N SER A 215 22.43 1.93 -22.24
CA SER A 215 21.14 1.49 -22.80
C SER A 215 20.74 0.09 -22.30
N SER A 216 21.70 -0.82 -22.14
CA SER A 216 21.45 -2.17 -21.61
C SER A 216 21.15 -2.14 -20.11
N ILE A 217 21.74 -1.19 -19.37
CA ILE A 217 21.41 -0.86 -17.98
C ILE A 217 19.97 -0.41 -17.85
N MET A 218 19.54 0.55 -18.66
CA MET A 218 18.16 1.03 -18.63
C MET A 218 17.18 -0.09 -18.98
N GLN A 219 17.47 -0.89 -20.01
CA GLN A 219 16.61 -2.02 -20.38
C GLN A 219 16.53 -3.10 -19.29
N THR A 220 17.64 -3.38 -18.60
CA THR A 220 17.73 -4.30 -17.45
C THR A 220 17.01 -3.77 -16.20
N ILE A 221 17.10 -2.47 -15.96
CA ILE A 221 16.31 -1.77 -14.93
C ILE A 221 14.82 -1.88 -15.28
N PHE A 222 14.44 -1.64 -16.54
CA PHE A 222 13.05 -1.74 -17.03
C PHE A 222 12.49 -3.18 -16.97
N SER A 223 13.28 -4.20 -17.26
CA SER A 223 12.85 -5.61 -17.15
C SER A 223 12.56 -6.00 -15.70
N SER A 224 13.26 -5.39 -14.73
CA SER A 224 13.01 -5.55 -13.29
C SER A 224 11.66 -4.95 -12.84
N PHE A 225 11.01 -4.11 -13.65
CA PHE A 225 9.67 -3.60 -13.35
C PHE A 225 8.55 -4.58 -13.71
N GLY A 226 8.82 -5.76 -14.30
CA GLY A 226 7.76 -6.68 -14.74
C GLY A 226 6.73 -7.03 -13.66
N ILE A 227 7.18 -7.29 -12.42
CA ILE A 227 6.30 -7.59 -11.28
C ILE A 227 5.53 -6.35 -10.82
N ILE A 228 6.16 -5.17 -10.82
CA ILE A 228 5.46 -3.91 -10.52
C ILE A 228 4.43 -3.59 -11.59
N ALA A 229 4.75 -3.80 -12.86
CA ALA A 229 3.83 -3.62 -13.96
C ALA A 229 2.61 -4.51 -13.81
N ALA A 230 2.79 -5.77 -13.39
CA ALA A 230 1.67 -6.66 -13.06
C ALA A 230 0.79 -6.11 -11.92
N VAL A 231 1.40 -5.63 -10.82
CA VAL A 231 0.67 -5.01 -9.70
C VAL A 231 -0.10 -3.76 -10.16
N ILE A 232 0.52 -2.90 -10.97
CA ILE A 232 -0.11 -1.70 -11.53
C ILE A 232 -1.29 -2.08 -12.43
N VAL A 233 -1.12 -3.07 -13.32
CA VAL A 233 -2.19 -3.55 -14.21
C VAL A 233 -3.36 -4.10 -13.42
N ILE A 234 -3.10 -4.92 -12.39
CA ILE A 234 -4.15 -5.43 -11.50
C ILE A 234 -4.84 -4.27 -10.76
N GLY A 235 -4.07 -3.29 -10.26
CA GLY A 235 -4.63 -2.12 -9.60
C GLY A 235 -5.54 -1.28 -10.50
N ILE A 236 -5.12 -1.05 -11.75
CA ILE A 236 -5.94 -0.38 -12.77
C ILE A 236 -7.22 -1.19 -13.03
N ALA A 237 -7.11 -2.52 -13.17
CA ALA A 237 -8.27 -3.38 -13.40
C ALA A 237 -9.28 -3.31 -12.24
N ILE A 238 -8.81 -3.29 -10.99
CA ILE A 238 -9.66 -3.13 -9.79
C ILE A 238 -10.41 -1.80 -9.83
N LEU A 239 -9.70 -0.68 -10.03
CA LEU A 239 -10.31 0.65 -10.05
C LEU A 239 -11.28 0.82 -11.22
N THR A 240 -10.92 0.28 -12.39
CA THR A 240 -11.76 0.30 -13.59
C THR A 240 -13.03 -0.52 -13.37
N SER A 241 -12.93 -1.71 -12.79
CA SER A 241 -14.08 -2.54 -12.42
C SER A 241 -14.99 -1.80 -11.44
N GLY A 242 -14.40 -1.06 -10.49
CA GLY A 242 -15.16 -0.26 -9.55
C GLY A 242 -15.91 0.91 -10.18
N GLN A 243 -15.28 1.60 -11.12
CA GLN A 243 -15.94 2.64 -11.91
C GLN A 243 -17.11 2.06 -12.71
N GLN A 244 -16.89 0.93 -13.41
CA GLN A 244 -17.93 0.23 -14.17
C GLN A 244 -19.11 -0.18 -13.30
N PHE A 245 -18.84 -0.74 -12.12
CA PHE A 245 -19.87 -1.14 -11.17
C PHE A 245 -20.71 0.07 -10.73
N ILE A 246 -20.08 1.19 -10.34
CA ILE A 246 -20.80 2.38 -9.87
C ILE A 246 -21.66 2.98 -10.99
N VAL A 247 -21.13 3.04 -12.22
CA VAL A 247 -21.92 3.47 -13.39
C VAL A 247 -23.09 2.52 -13.59
N THR A 248 -22.88 1.20 -13.60
CA THR A 248 -23.95 0.22 -13.83
C THR A 248 -25.04 0.30 -12.75
N GLU A 249 -24.65 0.44 -11.49
CA GLU A 249 -25.55 0.61 -10.35
C GLU A 249 -26.41 1.88 -10.48
N ALA A 250 -25.82 3.00 -10.90
CA ALA A 250 -26.54 4.24 -11.18
C ALA A 250 -27.60 4.09 -12.29
N HIS A 251 -27.43 3.11 -13.19
CA HIS A 251 -28.25 2.91 -14.37
C HIS A 251 -29.33 1.82 -14.21
N GLN A 252 -29.50 1.20 -13.03
CA GLN A 252 -30.53 0.17 -12.78
C GLN A 252 -32.00 0.66 -12.80
N GLY A 253 -32.29 1.83 -13.37
CA GLY A 253 -33.65 2.36 -13.44
C GLY A 253 -33.85 3.37 -14.57
N LYS A 254 -34.30 2.87 -15.74
CA LYS A 254 -34.95 3.64 -16.83
C LYS A 254 -34.14 4.81 -17.43
N GLN A 255 -33.11 4.51 -18.22
CA GLN A 255 -32.50 5.49 -19.12
C GLN A 255 -32.52 5.05 -20.59
N ARG A 256 -32.45 6.03 -21.50
CA ARG A 256 -32.46 5.85 -22.96
C ARG A 256 -31.12 5.36 -23.52
N ILE A 257 -30.04 5.43 -22.72
CA ILE A 257 -28.67 5.16 -23.15
C ILE A 257 -28.21 3.88 -22.45
N ASP A 258 -27.59 2.98 -23.21
CA ASP A 258 -27.02 1.73 -22.70
C ASP A 258 -25.89 2.01 -21.69
N ALA A 259 -25.86 1.23 -20.59
CA ALA A 259 -24.84 1.33 -19.55
C ALA A 259 -23.41 1.21 -20.11
N LEU A 260 -23.21 0.44 -21.18
CA LEU A 260 -21.90 0.30 -21.83
C LEU A 260 -21.40 1.64 -22.40
N TRP A 261 -22.28 2.44 -23.02
CA TRP A 261 -21.90 3.75 -23.55
C TRP A 261 -21.54 4.75 -22.45
N LEU A 262 -22.18 4.63 -21.29
CA LEU A 262 -21.92 5.48 -20.14
C LEU A 262 -20.60 5.12 -19.47
N VAL A 263 -20.27 3.83 -19.39
CA VAL A 263 -18.94 3.36 -18.97
C VAL A 263 -17.86 3.92 -19.91
N LEU A 264 -18.05 3.81 -21.22
CA LEU A 264 -17.10 4.35 -22.20
C LEU A 264 -16.94 5.88 -22.04
N GLY A 265 -18.04 6.59 -21.85
CA GLY A 265 -18.01 8.03 -21.56
C GLY A 265 -17.20 8.36 -20.31
N GLN A 266 -17.35 7.55 -19.25
CA GLN A 266 -16.62 7.74 -18.00
C GLN A 266 -15.12 7.53 -18.17
N TRP A 267 -14.71 6.53 -18.96
CA TRP A 267 -13.30 6.32 -19.30
C TRP A 267 -12.72 7.47 -20.10
N ILE A 268 -13.43 7.96 -21.12
CA ILE A 268 -12.98 9.10 -21.93
C ILE A 268 -12.74 10.33 -21.04
N ILE A 269 -13.69 10.66 -20.15
CA ILE A 269 -13.55 11.80 -19.23
C ILE A 269 -12.34 11.58 -18.31
N THR A 270 -12.17 10.37 -17.76
CA THR A 270 -11.06 10.05 -16.87
C THR A 270 -9.71 10.19 -17.59
N ILE A 271 -9.60 9.74 -18.85
CA ILE A 271 -8.41 9.90 -19.68
C ILE A 271 -8.10 11.38 -19.93
N ILE A 272 -9.12 12.20 -20.21
CA ILE A 272 -8.95 13.65 -20.41
C ILE A 272 -8.45 14.31 -19.12
N VAL A 273 -9.03 13.96 -17.97
CA VAL A 273 -8.60 14.47 -16.65
C VAL A 273 -7.15 14.08 -16.38
N ILE A 274 -6.79 12.82 -16.57
CA ILE A 274 -5.41 12.33 -16.43
C ILE A 274 -4.47 13.10 -17.36
N TRP A 275 -4.85 13.35 -18.61
CA TRP A 275 -4.03 14.12 -19.55
C TRP A 275 -3.79 15.56 -19.08
N ILE A 276 -4.82 16.22 -18.55
CA ILE A 276 -4.72 17.57 -17.97
C ILE A 276 -3.79 17.54 -16.74
N GLU A 277 -4.02 16.61 -15.80
CA GLU A 277 -3.19 16.44 -14.60
C GLU A 277 -1.73 16.16 -14.97
N LEU A 278 -1.48 15.30 -15.96
CA LEU A 278 -0.14 15.00 -16.47
C LEU A 278 0.54 16.28 -16.95
N LYS A 279 -0.11 17.03 -17.84
CA LYS A 279 0.47 18.21 -18.46
C LYS A 279 0.72 19.37 -17.49
N PHE A 280 -0.24 19.64 -16.60
CA PHE A 280 -0.23 20.86 -15.80
C PHE A 280 0.24 20.67 -14.36
N ILE A 281 0.26 19.43 -13.85
CA ILE A 281 0.62 19.15 -12.46
C ILE A 281 1.82 18.20 -12.42
N ILE A 282 1.71 17.01 -13.01
CA ILE A 282 2.72 15.95 -12.86
C ILE A 282 4.01 16.31 -13.60
N VAL A 283 3.95 16.75 -14.86
CA VAL A 283 5.14 17.14 -15.63
C VAL A 283 5.93 18.25 -14.93
N PRO A 284 5.32 19.36 -14.48
CA PRO A 284 6.03 20.39 -13.70
C PRO A 284 6.64 19.86 -12.39
N LEU A 285 5.95 18.95 -11.68
CA LEU A 285 6.50 18.31 -10.48
C LEU A 285 7.75 17.48 -10.80
N LEU A 286 7.71 16.71 -11.89
CA LEU A 286 8.85 15.90 -12.35
C LEU A 286 10.00 16.76 -12.88
N GLU A 287 9.71 17.86 -13.57
CA GLU A 287 10.74 18.82 -13.98
C GLU A 287 11.44 19.46 -12.77
N THR A 288 10.68 19.76 -11.72
CA THR A 288 11.24 20.31 -10.46
C THR A 288 12.16 19.29 -9.80
N LEU A 289 11.77 18.02 -9.77
CA LEU A 289 12.60 16.91 -9.32
C LEU A 289 13.87 16.74 -10.19
N SER A 290 13.77 16.89 -11.50
CA SER A 290 14.93 16.79 -12.40
C SER A 290 15.91 17.97 -12.20
N LYS A 291 15.38 19.19 -12.06
CA LYS A 291 16.20 20.40 -11.83
C LYS A 291 16.89 20.40 -10.46
N SER A 292 16.31 19.78 -9.44
CA SER A 292 16.97 19.63 -8.12
C SER A 292 18.21 18.73 -8.17
N ILE A 293 18.31 17.87 -9.19
CA ILE A 293 19.47 17.00 -9.44
C ILE A 293 20.53 17.72 -10.30
N GLY A 294 20.11 18.51 -11.30
CA GLY A 294 21.02 19.12 -12.28
C GLY A 294 21.74 20.41 -11.83
N ASN A 295 21.30 21.04 -10.74
CA ASN A 295 21.85 22.31 -10.25
C ASN A 295 22.73 22.17 -8.98
N VAL A 296 23.27 20.98 -8.69
CA VAL A 296 24.16 20.73 -7.52
C VAL A 296 25.45 20.05 -7.95
#